data_AF-A0A1E4HMD7-F1
#
_entry.id   AF-A0A1E4HMD7-F1
#
_cell.length_a   1.000
_cell.length_b   1.000
_cell.length_c   1.000
_cell.angle_alpha   90.00
_cell.angle_beta   90.00
_cell.angle_gamma   90.00
#
_symmetry.space_group_name_H-M   'P 1'
#
loop_
_entity.id
_entity.type
_entity.pdbx_description
1 polymer ?
#
loop_
_entity_poly.entity_id
_entity_poly.type
_entity_poly.pdbx_seq_one_letter_code
_entity_poly.pdbx_strand_id
1 'polypeptide(L)' 'MTMKSIFELGVSEVYSILKDDLKLDDLPPLDAIENEDWGRDLLLSRLVEQPVDCLNQLGLTLMPDADPGDDRSDR' A
#
# COMPACT_ATOMS: atom_id res chain seq x y z
N MET A 1 -7.27 -14.31 6.76
CA MET A 1 -6.50 -13.12 7.17
C MET A 1 -7.02 -11.98 6.32
N THR A 2 -7.61 -10.97 6.93
CA THR A 2 -8.14 -9.80 6.19
C THR A 2 -6.96 -8.92 5.82
N MET A 3 -6.78 -8.66 4.52
CA MET A 3 -5.73 -7.77 4.03
C MET A 3 -6.25 -6.33 4.05
N LYS A 4 -5.42 -5.38 4.50
CA LYS A 4 -5.80 -3.97 4.55
C LYS A 4 -5.63 -3.37 3.15
N SER A 5 -6.59 -2.58 2.69
CA SER A 5 -6.45 -1.89 1.41
C SER A 5 -5.40 -0.79 1.51
N ILE A 6 -4.53 -0.66 0.51
CA ILE A 6 -3.52 0.41 0.49
C ILE A 6 -4.16 1.80 0.50
N PHE A 7 -5.39 1.92 0.01
CA PHE A 7 -6.14 3.19 -0.04
C PHE A 7 -6.62 3.64 1.35
N GLU A 8 -6.66 2.72 2.32
CA GLU A 8 -7.02 3.00 3.72
C GLU A 8 -5.81 3.33 4.60
N LEU A 9 -4.59 3.25 4.04
CA LEU A 9 -3.37 3.62 4.75
C LEU A 9 -3.22 5.14 4.81
N GLY A 10 -2.76 5.65 5.96
CA GLY A 10 -2.31 7.03 6.10
C GLY A 10 -0.97 7.28 5.39
N VAL A 11 -0.64 8.56 5.14
CA VAL A 11 0.60 8.98 4.48
C VAL A 11 1.84 8.44 5.20
N SER A 12 1.91 8.64 6.52
CA SER A 12 3.04 8.21 7.35
C SER A 12 3.15 6.68 7.42
N GLU A 13 2.02 5.96 7.39
CA GLU A 13 2.00 4.49 7.30
C GLU A 13 2.61 4.02 5.97
N VAL A 14 2.12 4.53 4.83
CA VAL A 14 2.62 4.14 3.50
C VAL A 14 4.11 4.48 3.36
N TYR A 15 4.51 5.66 3.82
CA TYR A 15 5.90 6.08 3.77
C TYR A 15 6.82 5.14 4.55
N SER A 16 6.39 4.71 5.74
CA SER A 16 7.16 3.76 6.55
C SER A 16 7.26 2.40 5.86
N ILE A 17 6.18 1.91 5.26
CA ILE A 17 6.21 0.64 4.51
C ILE A 17 7.19 0.73 3.33
N LEU A 18 7.09 1.79 2.52
CA LEU A 18 7.96 1.95 1.35
C LEU A 18 9.44 2.08 1.77
N LYS A 19 9.71 2.81 2.85
CA LYS A 19 11.08 3.06 3.31
C LYS A 19 11.68 1.91 4.10
N ASP A 20 10.94 1.33 5.04
CA ASP A 20 11.43 0.33 5.98
C ASP A 20 11.25 -1.10 5.46
N ASP A 21 10.11 -1.44 4.85
CA ASP A 21 9.88 -2.79 4.33
C ASP A 21 10.41 -2.96 2.91
N LEU A 22 10.11 -2.00 2.03
CA LEU A 22 10.49 -2.06 0.61
C LEU A 22 11.84 -1.41 0.31
N LYS A 23 12.47 -0.79 1.32
CA LYS A 23 13.80 -0.15 1.23
C LYS A 23 13.92 0.84 0.05
N LEU A 24 12.85 1.59 -0.22
CA LEU A 24 12.85 2.69 -1.19
C LEU A 24 13.49 3.93 -0.57
N ASP A 25 14.72 4.23 -1.00
CA ASP A 25 15.42 5.47 -0.62
C ASP A 25 15.05 6.67 -1.50
N ASP A 26 14.38 6.46 -2.64
CA ASP A 26 13.94 7.53 -3.57
C ASP A 26 12.55 8.09 -3.21
N LEU A 27 12.42 8.50 -1.94
CA LEU A 27 11.23 9.16 -1.44
C LEU A 27 11.59 10.55 -0.88
N PRO A 28 10.78 11.58 -1.20
CA PRO A 28 10.90 12.88 -0.55
C PRO A 28 10.78 12.76 0.98
N PRO A 29 11.29 13.72 1.76
CA PRO A 29 11.13 13.69 3.21
C PRO A 29 9.64 13.70 3.60
N LEU A 30 9.28 12.90 4.61
CA LEU A 30 7.90 12.75 5.08
C LEU A 30 7.22 14.09 5.36
N ASP A 31 7.95 15.05 5.94
CA ASP A 31 7.44 16.39 6.22
C ASP A 31 6.94 17.11 4.95
N ALA A 32 7.66 17.00 3.83
CA ALA A 32 7.20 17.59 2.56
C ALA A 32 5.95 16.87 2.02
N ILE A 33 5.88 15.55 2.21
CA ILE A 33 4.77 14.71 1.74
C ILE A 33 3.50 14.95 2.56
N GLU A 34 3.60 15.11 3.89
CA GLU A 34 2.44 15.34 4.76
C GLU A 34 1.87 16.76 4.62
N ASN A 35 2.71 17.75 4.29
CA ASN A 35 2.28 19.13 4.12
C ASN A 35 1.73 19.44 2.72
N GLU A 36 1.96 18.59 1.73
CA GLU A 36 1.55 18.84 0.34
C GLU A 36 0.53 17.82 -0.18
N ASP A 37 -0.47 18.29 -0.91
CA ASP A 37 -1.57 17.46 -1.44
C ASP A 37 -1.12 16.36 -2.42
N TRP A 38 0.09 16.46 -2.99
CA TRP A 38 0.63 15.44 -3.91
C TRP A 38 1.28 14.25 -3.18
N GLY A 39 1.57 14.37 -1.88
CA GLY A 39 2.36 13.37 -1.16
C GLY A 39 1.70 11.99 -1.11
N ARG A 40 0.41 11.94 -0.77
CA ARG A 40 -0.34 10.67 -0.71
C ARG A 40 -0.41 9.98 -2.08
N ASP A 41 -0.67 10.74 -3.14
CA ASP A 41 -0.81 10.20 -4.49
C ASP A 41 0.51 9.61 -5.01
N LEU A 42 1.63 10.28 -4.73
CA LEU A 42 2.98 9.77 -5.02
C LEU A 42 3.22 8.44 -4.30
N LEU A 43 2.95 8.38 -3.00
CA LEU A 43 3.19 7.18 -2.20
C LEU A 43 2.33 5.99 -2.65
N LEU A 44 1.04 6.23 -2.92
CA LEU A 44 0.15 5.19 -3.45
C LEU A 44 0.61 4.70 -4.82
N SER A 45 1.05 5.60 -5.70
CA SER A 45 1.61 5.22 -7.01
C SER A 45 2.80 4.26 -6.85
N ARG A 46 3.69 4.51 -5.89
CA ARG A 46 4.84 3.63 -5.61
C ARG A 46 4.45 2.26 -5.08
N LEU A 47 3.38 2.17 -4.29
CA LEU A 47 2.81 0.89 -3.84
C LEU A 47 2.16 0.13 -5.00
N VAL A 48 1.44 0.81 -5.89
CA VAL A 48 0.81 0.20 -7.07
C VAL A 48 1.86 -0.35 -8.05
N GLU A 49 3.04 0.28 -8.10
CA GLU A 49 4.18 -0.22 -8.87
C GLU A 49 4.81 -1.49 -8.28
N GLN A 50 4.52 -1.84 -7.01
CA GLN A 50 5.04 -3.06 -6.39
C GLN A 50 4.30 -4.31 -6.84
N PRO A 51 4.98 -5.46 -6.90
CA PRO A 51 4.33 -6.73 -7.18
C PRO A 51 3.31 -7.10 -6.09
N VAL A 52 2.16 -7.64 -6.51
CA VAL A 52 1.04 -8.02 -5.62
C VAL A 52 1.49 -9.01 -4.55
N ASP A 53 2.37 -9.97 -4.88
CA ASP A 53 2.95 -10.88 -3.89
C ASP A 53 3.69 -10.15 -2.74
N CYS A 54 4.35 -9.04 -3.03
CA CYS A 54 5.06 -8.27 -2.03
C CYS A 54 4.07 -7.49 -1.15
N LEU A 55 3.03 -6.91 -1.74
CA LEU A 55 1.92 -6.31 -0.98
C LEU A 55 1.26 -7.35 -0.07
N ASN A 56 0.98 -8.55 -0.59
CA ASN A 56 0.38 -9.64 0.16
C ASN A 56 1.25 -10.10 1.34
N GLN A 57 2.58 -10.13 1.19
CA GLN A 57 3.52 -10.42 2.28
C GLN A 57 3.46 -9.38 3.41
N LEU A 58 3.15 -8.13 3.07
CA LEU A 58 2.94 -7.03 4.00
C LEU A 58 1.50 -6.99 4.55
N GLY A 59 0.64 -7.94 4.15
CA GLY A 59 -0.78 -7.96 4.52
C GLY A 59 -1.60 -6.86 3.85
N LEU A 60 -1.12 -6.33 2.72
CA LEU A 60 -1.72 -5.24 1.96
C LEU A 60 -2.33 -5.74 0.66
N THR A 61 -3.37 -5.05 0.20
CA THR A 61 -4.01 -5.33 -1.09
C THR A 61 -4.43 -4.06 -1.81
N LEU A 62 -4.52 -4.13 -3.15
CA LEU A 62 -5.11 -3.10 -3.98
C LEU A 62 -6.65 -3.14 -3.97
N MET A 63 -7.24 -4.28 -3.59
CA MET A 63 -8.69 -4.44 -3.60
C MET A 63 -9.27 -3.95 -2.26
N PRO A 64 -10.32 -3.11 -2.27
CA PRO A 64 -11.05 -2.82 -1.04
C PRO A 64 -11.73 -4.11 -0.57
N ASP A 65 -11.34 -4.59 0.62
CA ASP A 65 -11.87 -5.76 1.33
C ASP A 65 -12.45 -6.85 0.40
N ALA A 66 -11.58 -7.52 -0.34
CA ALA A 66 -11.93 -8.81 -0.90
C ALA A 66 -11.89 -9.82 0.26
N ASP A 67 -13.02 -9.96 0.96
CA ASP A 67 -13.21 -11.07 1.89
C ASP A 67 -12.77 -12.37 1.17
N PRO A 68 -11.86 -13.18 1.74
CA PRO A 68 -11.35 -14.39 1.10
C PRO A 68 -12.41 -15.51 0.96
N GLY A 69 -13.71 -15.17 1.07
CA GLY A 69 -14.86 -16.02 0.85
C GLY A 69 -15.46 -16.00 -0.56
N ASP A 70 -14.80 -15.46 -1.60
CA ASP A 70 -15.16 -15.85 -3.00
C ASP A 70 -14.61 -17.26 -3.28
N ASP A 71 -15.14 -18.24 -2.55
CA ASP A 71 -15.34 -19.58 -3.05
C ASP A 71 -16.37 -19.49 -4.18
N ARG A 72 -15.94 -18.98 -5.34
CA ARG A 72 -16.49 -19.47 -6.60
C ARG A 72 -15.61 -20.63 -7.05
N SER A 73 -15.52 -21.63 -6.18
CA SER A 73 -15.42 -23.00 -6.64
C SER A 73 -16.62 -23.25 -7.56
N ASP A 74 -16.32 -23.41 -8.84
CA ASP A 74 -16.92 -24.39 -9.74
C ASP A 74 -18.42 -24.71 -9.52
N ARG A 75 -19.28 -24.16 -10.37
CA ARG A 75 -20.42 -24.91 -10.90
C ARG A 75 -20.91 -24.43 -12.27
#